data_AF-A0A0V1ALD5-F1
#
_entry.id   AF-A0A0V1ALD5-F1
#
_cell.length_a   1.000
_cell.length_b   1.000
_cell.length_c   1.000
_cell.angle_alpha   90.00
_cell.angle_beta   90.00
_cell.angle_gamma   90.00
#
_symmetry.space_group_name_H-M   'P 1'
#
loop_
_entity.id
_entity.type
_entity.pdbx_description
1 polymer ?
#
loop_
_entity_poly.entity_id
_entity_poly.type
_entity_poly.pdbx_seq_one_letter_code
_entity_poly.pdbx_strand_id
1 'polypeptide(L)'
;MNSMVVFHVENPFSYKSLSTLCKFEHRLYDTPLRHGLHLSSAGERSSGGPLCQPWHLASIAAQLVYKENCADLEPADQPVLVELIEKCIPYRRVIARCLKSSARGSEKTCESIPENCKRFELHMLYNVLVPKDLFPSAQSNGTATLKMKNDSLSNLIDESVVFNANQSFETLMILSVSRRALQFHDDPIGLYNSILFEVESLSNEATMVAIRLGIEEAMFKMSLFRDLIYNVLAVIIILLIIFCFTRSVMYTAACFLCIIMSLGVANFLYTIVFNVRFFPFINLLTLIMVIGIGADDAFILHQAWKMVC
;
A
#
# COMPACT_ATOMS: atom_id res chain seq x y z
N MET A 1 -9.09 -7.81 -5.97
CA MET A 1 -8.28 -6.58 -5.87
C MET A 1 -6.83 -7.01 -5.89
N ASN A 2 -6.08 -6.48 -6.85
CA ASN A 2 -4.74 -6.94 -7.15
C ASN A 2 -3.73 -6.26 -6.21
N SER A 3 -2.56 -6.87 -6.06
CA SER A 3 -1.43 -6.24 -5.38
C SER A 3 -0.86 -5.10 -6.22
N MET A 4 -0.31 -4.09 -5.55
CA MET A 4 0.25 -2.92 -6.21
C MET A 4 1.52 -2.43 -5.51
N VAL A 5 2.44 -1.87 -6.29
CA VAL A 5 3.68 -1.24 -5.84
C VAL A 5 3.67 0.20 -6.36
N VAL A 6 4.08 1.14 -5.52
CA VAL A 6 4.18 2.57 -5.85
C VAL A 6 5.65 2.92 -6.01
N PHE A 7 6.00 3.50 -7.15
CA PHE A 7 7.35 3.95 -7.47
C PHE A 7 7.38 5.45 -7.67
N HIS A 8 8.32 6.15 -7.03
CA HIS A 8 8.67 7.52 -7.38
C HIS A 8 9.75 7.51 -8.46
N VAL A 9 9.47 8.14 -9.59
CA VAL A 9 10.35 8.12 -10.77
C VAL A 9 10.71 9.55 -11.17
N GLU A 10 12.01 9.83 -11.37
CA GLU A 10 12.50 11.18 -11.68
C GLU A 10 12.17 11.64 -13.11
N ASN A 11 12.28 10.75 -14.11
CA ASN A 11 11.98 11.01 -15.51
C ASN A 11 11.14 9.87 -16.12
N PRO A 12 9.83 9.85 -15.86
CA PRO A 12 8.98 8.67 -16.03
C PRO A 12 8.89 8.17 -17.48
N PHE A 13 8.91 9.07 -18.46
CA PHE A 13 8.85 8.72 -19.88
C PHE A 13 10.22 8.61 -20.55
N SER A 14 11.32 8.70 -19.78
CA SER A 14 12.67 8.43 -20.28
C SER A 14 12.85 6.94 -20.56
N TYR A 15 13.53 6.61 -21.67
CA TYR A 15 13.89 5.22 -21.98
C TYR A 15 14.60 4.52 -20.82
N LYS A 16 15.47 5.24 -20.10
CA LYS A 16 16.21 4.67 -18.97
C LYS A 16 15.28 4.26 -17.83
N SER A 17 14.28 5.08 -17.51
CA SER A 17 13.31 4.81 -16.44
C SER A 17 12.25 3.76 -16.85
N LEU A 18 11.86 3.72 -18.12
CA LEU A 18 11.01 2.64 -18.64
C LEU A 18 11.76 1.29 -18.63
N SER A 19 13.04 1.30 -19.02
CA SER A 19 13.90 0.12 -18.99
C SER A 19 14.13 -0.40 -17.58
N THR A 20 14.26 0.48 -16.58
CA THR A 20 14.40 0.06 -15.18
C THR A 20 13.13 -0.59 -14.64
N LEU A 21 11.95 -0.02 -14.90
CA LEU A 21 10.67 -0.63 -14.54
C LEU A 21 10.46 -1.99 -15.21
N CYS A 22 10.87 -2.13 -16.48
CA CYS A 22 10.81 -3.41 -17.19
C CYS A 22 11.77 -4.47 -16.62
N LYS A 23 13.00 -4.07 -16.28
CA LYS A 23 13.97 -4.96 -15.60
C LYS A 23 13.44 -5.43 -14.25
N PHE A 24 12.73 -4.56 -13.52
CA PHE A 24 12.09 -4.93 -12.26
C PHE A 24 11.02 -6.00 -12.48
N GLU A 25 10.13 -5.80 -13.46
CA GLU A 25 9.11 -6.78 -13.84
C GLU A 25 9.72 -8.16 -14.13
N HIS A 26 10.73 -8.19 -15.01
CA HIS A 26 11.40 -9.45 -15.38
C HIS A 26 12.02 -10.13 -14.15
N ARG A 27 12.68 -9.39 -13.24
CA ARG A 27 13.22 -9.99 -12.02
C ARG A 27 12.15 -10.51 -11.07
N LEU A 28 11.00 -9.84 -11.03
CA LEU A 28 9.92 -10.21 -10.13
C LEU A 28 9.21 -11.51 -10.55
N TYR A 29 9.11 -11.77 -11.86
CA TYR A 29 8.35 -12.90 -12.40
C TYR A 29 9.22 -14.04 -12.97
N ASP A 30 10.34 -13.73 -13.63
CA ASP A 30 11.16 -14.72 -14.34
C ASP A 30 12.32 -15.26 -13.50
N THR A 31 12.77 -14.51 -12.49
CA THR A 31 13.79 -15.00 -11.55
C THR A 31 13.20 -15.45 -10.22
N PRO A 32 13.68 -16.56 -9.63
CA PRO A 32 13.27 -16.95 -8.29
C PRO A 32 13.70 -15.86 -7.30
N LEU A 33 12.74 -15.32 -6.55
CA LEU A 33 13.04 -14.44 -5.43
C LEU A 33 13.80 -15.23 -4.35
N ARG A 34 14.48 -14.52 -3.43
CA ARG A 34 15.17 -15.18 -2.31
C ARG A 34 14.21 -16.11 -1.57
N HIS A 35 14.73 -17.25 -1.10
CA HIS A 35 13.97 -18.36 -0.51
C HIS A 35 13.14 -19.19 -1.51
N GLY A 36 13.45 -19.11 -2.81
CA GLY A 36 12.81 -19.97 -3.83
C GLY A 36 11.38 -19.58 -4.15
N LEU A 37 11.02 -18.32 -3.87
CA LEU A 37 9.65 -17.84 -3.98
C LEU A 37 9.37 -17.40 -5.41
N HIS A 38 8.44 -18.09 -6.07
CA HIS A 38 8.02 -17.79 -7.44
C HIS A 38 6.71 -17.03 -7.45
N LEU A 39 6.78 -15.72 -7.72
CA LEU A 39 5.57 -14.89 -7.79
C LEU A 39 4.65 -15.32 -8.95
N SER A 40 5.23 -15.89 -10.01
CA SER A 40 4.52 -16.48 -11.14
C SER A 40 3.61 -17.66 -10.77
N SER A 41 3.85 -18.33 -9.65
CA SER A 41 3.00 -19.42 -9.15
C SER A 41 1.67 -18.90 -8.54
N ALA A 42 1.70 -17.69 -7.98
CA ALA A 42 0.55 -17.03 -7.36
C ALA A 42 -0.20 -16.09 -8.33
N GLY A 43 0.31 -15.89 -9.54
CA GLY A 43 -0.27 -14.99 -10.51
C GLY A 43 -1.53 -15.53 -11.17
N GLU A 44 -2.43 -14.61 -11.49
CA GLU A 44 -3.68 -14.87 -12.17
C GLU A 44 -3.38 -15.33 -13.61
N ARG A 45 -4.02 -16.43 -14.00
CA ARG A 45 -3.98 -16.96 -15.35
C ARG A 45 -5.33 -16.71 -16.02
N SER A 46 -5.30 -16.35 -17.29
CA SER A 46 -6.50 -16.47 -18.13
C SER A 46 -6.92 -17.95 -18.17
N SER A 47 -8.21 -18.25 -18.31
CA SER A 47 -8.79 -19.59 -18.20
C SER A 47 -8.04 -20.70 -18.97
N GLY A 48 -7.04 -21.33 -18.34
CA GLY A 48 -6.15 -22.33 -18.96
C GLY A 48 -5.02 -21.77 -19.86
N GLY A 49 -4.83 -20.45 -19.89
CA GLY A 49 -3.86 -19.74 -20.72
C GLY A 49 -2.60 -19.25 -19.98
N PRO A 50 -1.77 -18.41 -20.63
CA PRO A 50 -0.55 -17.86 -20.04
C PRO A 50 -0.84 -16.94 -18.84
N LEU A 51 0.22 -16.66 -18.07
CA LEU A 51 0.18 -15.72 -16.96
C LEU A 51 -0.21 -14.33 -17.46
N CYS A 52 -1.10 -13.63 -16.75
CA CYS A 52 -1.41 -12.26 -17.08
C CYS A 52 -0.18 -11.36 -16.84
N GLN A 53 0.11 -10.47 -17.79
CA GLN A 53 1.15 -9.47 -17.61
C GLN A 53 0.73 -8.42 -16.56
N PRO A 54 1.68 -7.95 -15.73
CA PRO A 54 1.44 -6.83 -14.84
C PRO A 54 1.26 -5.53 -15.63
N TRP A 55 0.53 -4.58 -15.05
CA TRP A 55 0.24 -3.29 -15.66
C TRP A 55 1.07 -2.21 -14.96
N HIS A 56 1.98 -1.58 -15.69
CA HIS A 56 2.81 -0.47 -15.21
C HIS A 56 3.23 0.42 -16.38
N LEU A 57 3.93 1.51 -16.08
CA LEU A 57 4.23 2.56 -17.04
C LEU A 57 4.96 2.02 -18.28
N ALA A 58 5.99 1.19 -18.09
CA ALA A 58 6.74 0.59 -19.18
C ALA A 58 5.94 -0.39 -20.06
N SER A 59 5.07 -1.22 -19.47
CA SER A 59 4.21 -2.15 -20.23
C SER A 59 3.17 -1.39 -21.06
N ILE A 60 2.55 -0.35 -20.48
CA ILE A 60 1.64 0.55 -21.22
C ILE A 60 2.37 1.31 -22.32
N ALA A 61 3.58 1.80 -22.04
CA ALA A 61 4.41 2.47 -23.04
C ALA A 61 4.73 1.55 -24.24
N ALA A 62 5.05 0.29 -23.98
CA ALA A 62 5.27 -0.72 -25.03
C ALA A 62 4.04 -0.85 -25.94
N GLN A 63 2.86 -1.04 -25.34
CA GLN A 63 1.61 -1.24 -26.07
C GLN A 63 1.18 -0.01 -26.87
N LEU A 64 1.49 1.21 -26.39
CA LEU A 64 1.23 2.44 -27.13
C LEU A 64 2.07 2.56 -28.41
N VAL A 65 3.27 1.98 -28.41
CA VAL A 65 4.18 1.90 -29.57
C VAL A 65 4.02 0.58 -30.33
N TYR A 66 2.92 -0.15 -30.10
CA TYR A 66 2.60 -1.44 -30.75
C TYR A 66 3.62 -2.56 -30.48
N LYS A 67 4.29 -2.54 -29.33
CA LYS A 67 5.15 -3.62 -28.83
C LYS A 67 4.41 -4.44 -27.78
N GLU A 68 4.61 -5.76 -27.78
CA GLU A 68 3.93 -6.67 -26.85
C GLU A 68 4.60 -6.72 -25.47
N ASN A 69 5.93 -6.73 -25.43
CA ASN A 69 6.71 -6.79 -24.20
C ASN A 69 7.45 -5.48 -23.93
N CYS A 70 7.61 -5.14 -22.65
CA CYS A 70 8.41 -3.99 -22.26
C CYS A 70 9.90 -4.14 -22.63
N ALA A 71 10.38 -5.37 -22.83
CA ALA A 71 11.76 -5.68 -23.18
C ALA A 71 12.13 -5.21 -24.59
N ASP A 72 11.13 -5.05 -25.46
CA ASP A 72 11.33 -4.66 -26.85
C ASP A 72 11.46 -3.14 -27.02
N LEU A 73 11.30 -2.33 -25.96
CA LEU A 73 11.45 -0.87 -26.05
C LEU A 73 12.86 -0.48 -26.49
N GLU A 74 12.92 0.52 -27.36
CA GLU A 74 14.15 1.11 -27.87
C GLU A 74 14.20 2.61 -27.54
N PRO A 75 15.39 3.23 -27.47
CA PRO A 75 15.51 4.67 -27.23
C PRO A 75 14.86 5.52 -28.34
N ALA A 76 14.69 4.95 -29.54
CA ALA A 76 14.01 5.62 -30.66
C ALA A 76 12.49 5.76 -30.46
N ASP A 77 11.89 4.96 -29.58
CA ASP A 77 10.43 4.97 -29.33
C ASP A 77 10.00 6.13 -28.42
N GLN A 78 10.91 6.64 -27.60
CA GLN A 78 10.65 7.69 -26.62
C GLN A 78 10.00 8.95 -27.24
N PRO A 79 10.53 9.58 -28.30
CA PRO A 79 9.90 10.77 -28.88
C PRO A 79 8.50 10.49 -29.44
N VAL A 80 8.28 9.34 -30.08
CA VAL A 80 6.98 8.94 -30.63
C VAL A 80 5.94 8.76 -29.51
N LEU A 81 6.36 8.15 -28.40
CA LEU A 81 5.51 7.97 -27.22
C LEU A 81 5.11 9.32 -26.61
N VAL A 82 6.07 10.22 -26.39
CA VAL A 82 5.82 11.55 -25.80
C VAL A 82 4.90 12.37 -26.69
N GLU A 83 5.13 12.39 -28.01
CA GLU A 83 4.27 13.09 -28.97
C GLU A 83 2.81 12.58 -28.92
N LEU A 84 2.62 11.25 -28.86
CA LEU A 84 1.29 10.65 -28.76
C LEU A 84 0.59 11.02 -27.44
N ILE A 85 1.33 10.96 -26.33
CA ILE A 85 0.81 11.31 -25.00
C ILE A 85 0.37 12.78 -25.02
N GLU A 86 1.27 13.70 -25.39
CA GLU A 86 1.02 15.14 -25.45
C GLU A 86 -0.22 15.49 -26.29
N LYS A 87 -0.35 14.87 -27.47
CA LYS A 87 -1.49 15.05 -28.36
C LYS A 87 -2.83 14.61 -27.74
N CYS A 88 -2.81 13.60 -26.86
CA CYS A 88 -4.00 13.04 -26.23
C CYS A 88 -4.34 13.65 -24.85
N ILE A 89 -3.48 14.53 -24.28
CA ILE A 89 -3.70 15.17 -22.97
C ILE A 89 -5.06 15.89 -22.86
N PRO A 90 -5.50 16.71 -23.86
CA PRO A 90 -6.74 17.47 -23.72
C PRO A 90 -7.99 16.58 -23.54
N TYR A 91 -7.92 15.34 -24.02
CA TYR A 91 -9.03 14.38 -23.99
C TYR A 91 -9.06 13.51 -22.72
N ARG A 92 -8.11 13.69 -21.79
CA ARG A 92 -7.90 12.83 -20.60
C ARG A 92 -9.18 12.49 -19.84
N ARG A 93 -9.99 13.51 -19.52
CA ARG A 93 -11.24 13.39 -18.73
C ARG A 93 -12.39 12.75 -19.50
N VAL A 94 -12.31 12.75 -20.83
CA VAL A 94 -13.38 12.27 -21.72
C VAL A 94 -13.16 10.81 -22.10
N ILE A 95 -11.90 10.39 -22.25
CA ILE A 95 -11.50 9.00 -22.56
C ILE A 95 -12.19 7.98 -21.62
N ALA A 96 -12.25 8.26 -20.32
CA ALA A 96 -12.89 7.38 -19.33
C ALA A 96 -14.40 7.20 -19.52
N ARG A 97 -15.09 8.23 -20.02
CA ARG A 97 -16.52 8.15 -20.35
C ARG A 97 -16.73 7.42 -21.67
N CYS A 98 -15.87 7.66 -22.66
CA CYS A 98 -16.01 7.04 -23.97
C CYS A 98 -15.85 5.52 -23.94
N LEU A 99 -14.92 4.98 -23.16
CA LEU A 99 -14.76 3.53 -23.01
C LEU A 99 -15.94 2.85 -22.30
N LYS A 100 -16.62 3.54 -21.38
CA LYS A 100 -17.82 3.03 -20.69
C LYS A 100 -19.09 3.13 -21.54
N SER A 101 -19.14 4.07 -22.48
CA SER A 101 -20.38 4.46 -23.19
C SER A 101 -20.74 3.62 -24.42
N SER A 102 -19.89 2.65 -24.81
CA SER A 102 -20.23 1.68 -25.87
C SER A 102 -21.55 0.92 -25.61
N ALA A 103 -22.16 1.10 -24.42
CA ALA A 103 -23.41 0.48 -24.01
C ALA A 103 -24.68 1.35 -23.99
N ARG A 104 -24.69 2.69 -24.23
CA ARG A 104 -25.90 3.52 -24.52
C ARG A 104 -25.62 5.04 -24.47
N GLY A 105 -25.77 5.75 -25.60
CA GLY A 105 -26.33 7.10 -25.64
C GLY A 105 -25.39 8.33 -25.58
N SER A 106 -24.07 8.21 -25.75
CA SER A 106 -23.17 9.39 -25.83
C SER A 106 -22.34 9.45 -27.13
N GLU A 107 -22.97 9.11 -28.26
CA GLU A 107 -22.35 8.98 -29.58
C GLU A 107 -21.62 10.27 -30.04
N LYS A 108 -22.24 11.44 -29.87
CA LYS A 108 -21.70 12.71 -30.42
C LYS A 108 -20.45 13.23 -29.69
N THR A 109 -20.25 12.80 -28.44
CA THR A 109 -19.20 13.29 -27.54
C THR A 109 -17.84 12.60 -27.79
N CYS A 110 -17.90 11.37 -28.32
CA CYS A 110 -16.73 10.51 -28.53
C CYS A 110 -16.29 10.45 -30.00
N GLU A 111 -17.12 10.92 -30.94
CA GLU A 111 -16.76 11.09 -32.36
C GLU A 111 -15.67 12.15 -32.57
N SER A 112 -15.58 13.17 -31.71
CA SER A 112 -14.59 14.25 -31.84
C SER A 112 -13.17 13.86 -31.38
N ILE A 113 -12.96 12.65 -30.85
CA ILE A 113 -11.67 12.18 -30.35
C ILE A 113 -10.95 11.39 -31.45
N PRO A 114 -9.66 11.65 -31.72
CA PRO A 114 -8.88 10.84 -32.65
C PRO A 114 -8.86 9.35 -32.25
N GLU A 115 -8.95 8.43 -33.22
CA GLU A 115 -8.93 6.98 -32.97
C GLU A 115 -7.69 6.54 -32.16
N ASN A 116 -6.53 7.17 -32.40
CA ASN A 116 -5.31 6.90 -31.65
C ASN A 116 -5.44 7.21 -30.14
N CYS A 117 -6.32 8.14 -29.76
CA CYS A 117 -6.57 8.51 -28.36
C CYS A 117 -7.70 7.69 -27.71
N LYS A 118 -8.42 6.86 -28.46
CA LYS A 118 -9.53 6.01 -27.94
C LYS A 118 -9.05 4.69 -27.31
N ARG A 119 -7.74 4.53 -27.16
CA ARG A 119 -7.08 3.33 -26.63
C ARG A 119 -7.34 3.10 -25.14
N PHE A 120 -7.46 1.83 -24.74
CA PHE A 120 -7.62 1.45 -23.34
C PHE A 120 -6.35 1.74 -22.53
N GLU A 121 -5.19 1.64 -23.19
CA GLU A 121 -3.87 1.87 -22.62
C GLU A 121 -3.72 3.33 -22.15
N LEU A 122 -4.23 4.29 -22.94
CA LEU A 122 -4.27 5.71 -22.56
C LEU A 122 -5.21 5.96 -21.38
N HIS A 123 -6.34 5.24 -21.32
CA HIS A 123 -7.23 5.33 -20.16
C HIS A 123 -6.55 4.85 -18.88
N MET A 124 -5.85 3.72 -18.95
CA MET A 124 -5.07 3.18 -17.83
C MET A 124 -3.96 4.14 -17.43
N LEU A 125 -3.19 4.65 -18.39
CA LEU A 125 -2.13 5.62 -18.13
C LEU A 125 -2.66 6.81 -17.32
N TYR A 126 -3.71 7.46 -17.81
CA TYR A 126 -4.15 8.73 -17.28
C TYR A 126 -5.06 8.69 -16.06
N ASN A 127 -5.85 7.62 -15.90
CA ASN A 127 -6.82 7.53 -14.80
C ASN A 127 -6.36 6.60 -13.68
N VAL A 128 -5.32 5.78 -13.93
CA VAL A 128 -4.84 4.79 -12.98
C VAL A 128 -3.36 4.96 -12.68
N LEU A 129 -2.47 5.01 -13.67
CA LEU A 129 -1.02 4.96 -13.44
C LEU A 129 -0.39 6.31 -13.10
N VAL A 130 -0.89 7.41 -13.68
CA VAL A 130 -0.36 8.76 -13.50
C VAL A 130 -1.16 9.50 -12.44
N PRO A 131 -0.51 10.25 -11.52
CA PRO A 131 -1.19 11.07 -10.53
C PRO A 131 -2.13 12.09 -11.17
N LYS A 132 -3.29 12.31 -10.54
CA LYS A 132 -4.27 13.30 -11.01
C LYS A 132 -3.72 14.73 -10.96
N ASP A 133 -2.82 14.98 -10.01
CA ASP A 133 -2.24 16.28 -9.69
C ASP A 133 -1.13 16.71 -10.64
N LEU A 134 -0.64 15.80 -11.49
CA LEU A 134 0.38 16.09 -12.52
C LEU A 134 -0.14 17.05 -13.60
N PHE A 135 -1.45 17.24 -13.63
CA PHE A 135 -2.13 18.07 -14.60
C PHE A 135 -3.06 19.02 -13.85
N PRO A 136 -2.49 20.06 -13.19
CA PRO A 136 -3.30 21.06 -12.53
C PRO A 136 -4.21 21.70 -13.59
N SER A 137 -5.53 21.51 -13.45
CA SER A 137 -6.46 22.41 -14.13
C SER A 137 -6.16 23.80 -13.60
N ALA A 138 -6.08 24.81 -14.45
CA ALA A 138 -6.04 26.18 -14.00
C ALA A 138 -7.24 26.43 -13.06
N GLN A 139 -7.01 26.43 -11.75
CA GLN A 139 -8.02 26.85 -10.77
C GLN A 139 -8.23 28.34 -11.01
N SER A 140 -9.40 28.71 -11.51
CA SER A 140 -9.88 30.07 -11.34
C SER A 140 -10.02 30.32 -9.83
N ASN A 141 -9.21 31.23 -9.30
CA ASN A 141 -9.44 31.80 -7.98
C ASN A 141 -10.86 32.35 -7.90
N GLY A 142 -11.70 31.82 -7.01
CA GLY A 142 -13.02 32.41 -6.74
C GLY A 142 -14.08 31.40 -6.31
N THR A 143 -14.43 31.47 -5.03
CA THR A 143 -15.68 30.97 -4.43
C THR A 143 -16.87 30.86 -5.41
N ALA A 144 -17.38 29.66 -5.66
CA ALA A 144 -18.74 29.49 -6.16
C ALA A 144 -19.27 28.09 -5.84
N THR A 145 -20.29 28.07 -4.99
CA THR A 145 -21.27 27.00 -4.79
C THR A 145 -21.58 26.22 -6.07
N LEU A 146 -21.30 24.92 -6.08
CA LEU A 146 -21.68 24.02 -7.18
C LEU A 146 -23.21 23.83 -7.20
N LYS A 147 -23.91 24.76 -7.86
CA LYS A 147 -25.21 24.48 -8.46
C LYS A 147 -25.01 23.54 -9.64
N MET A 148 -25.69 22.40 -9.62
CA MET A 148 -25.91 21.56 -10.79
C MET A 148 -26.49 22.44 -11.93
N LYS A 149 -25.75 22.61 -13.03
CA LYS A 149 -26.29 23.21 -14.26
C LYS A 149 -25.46 22.78 -15.49
N ASN A 150 -26.09 21.93 -16.32
CA ASN A 150 -25.81 21.57 -17.71
C ASN A 150 -24.33 21.46 -18.14
N ASP A 151 -23.83 20.21 -18.10
CA ASP A 151 -22.57 19.76 -18.71
C ASP A 151 -22.49 20.15 -20.19
N SER A 152 -21.79 21.25 -20.44
CA SER A 152 -21.36 21.67 -21.76
C SER A 152 -19.92 21.18 -21.96
N LEU A 153 -19.69 20.47 -23.07
CA LEU A 153 -18.46 19.81 -23.51
C LEU A 153 -17.18 20.67 -23.37
N SER A 154 -17.32 21.99 -23.47
CA SER A 154 -16.23 22.97 -23.38
C SER A 154 -15.55 23.04 -22.00
N ASN A 155 -16.19 22.59 -20.92
CA ASN A 155 -15.60 22.61 -19.57
C ASN A 155 -14.74 21.37 -19.27
N LEU A 156 -14.68 20.42 -20.20
CA LEU A 156 -13.98 19.14 -20.03
C LEU A 156 -12.70 19.02 -20.87
N ILE A 157 -12.52 19.94 -21.81
CA ILE A 157 -11.30 20.09 -22.61
C ILE A 157 -10.49 21.19 -21.92
N ASP A 158 -9.54 20.80 -21.06
CA ASP A 158 -8.56 21.76 -20.55
C ASP A 158 -7.49 21.94 -21.63
N GLU A 159 -7.62 22.99 -22.45
CA GLU A 159 -6.60 23.36 -23.43
C GLU A 159 -5.31 23.91 -22.79
N SER A 160 -5.33 24.23 -21.49
CA SER A 160 -4.20 24.85 -20.78
C SER A 160 -3.44 23.90 -19.84
N VAL A 161 -3.49 22.59 -20.07
CA VAL A 161 -2.71 21.63 -19.27
C VAL A 161 -1.25 21.68 -19.71
N VAL A 162 -0.42 22.32 -18.90
CA VAL A 162 1.04 22.28 -19.06
C VAL A 162 1.53 20.93 -18.54
N PHE A 163 1.91 20.03 -19.44
CA PHE A 163 2.56 18.78 -19.09
C PHE A 163 4.06 18.94 -19.23
N ASN A 164 4.78 18.68 -18.14
CA ASN A 164 6.22 18.57 -18.15
C ASN A 164 6.57 17.09 -18.08
N ALA A 165 6.96 16.50 -19.23
CA ALA A 165 7.38 15.10 -19.33
C ALA A 165 8.59 14.76 -18.43
N ASN A 166 9.33 15.78 -18.00
CA ASN A 166 10.54 15.66 -17.18
C ASN A 166 10.26 15.89 -15.68
N GLN A 167 8.99 16.02 -15.27
CA GLN A 167 8.65 16.14 -13.87
C GLN A 167 8.58 14.75 -13.23
N SER A 168 9.22 14.62 -12.07
CA SER A 168 9.16 13.39 -11.29
C SER A 168 7.74 13.16 -10.75
N PHE A 169 7.27 11.91 -10.84
CA PHE A 169 5.97 11.55 -10.27
C PHE A 169 5.90 10.12 -9.77
N GLU A 170 4.89 9.87 -8.94
CA GLU A 170 4.60 8.56 -8.37
C GLU A 170 3.75 7.74 -9.35
N THR A 171 4.31 6.63 -9.83
CA THR A 171 3.65 5.68 -10.73
C THR A 171 3.19 4.45 -9.95
N LEU A 172 2.13 3.83 -10.44
CA LEU A 172 1.61 2.56 -9.90
C LEU A 172 1.99 1.39 -10.81
N MET A 173 2.53 0.33 -10.22
CA MET A 173 2.69 -0.99 -10.83
C MET A 173 1.64 -1.93 -10.22
N ILE A 174 0.72 -2.39 -11.04
CA ILE A 174 -0.32 -3.35 -10.66
C ILE A 174 0.16 -4.73 -11.04
N LEU A 175 0.31 -5.59 -10.06
CA LEU A 175 0.78 -6.95 -10.27
C LEU A 175 -0.40 -7.82 -10.70
N SER A 176 -0.12 -8.81 -11.53
CA SER A 176 -1.09 -9.86 -11.91
C SER A 176 -1.30 -10.89 -10.80
N VAL A 177 -1.19 -10.50 -9.53
CA VAL A 177 -1.34 -11.39 -8.37
C VAL A 177 -2.46 -10.90 -7.49
N SER A 178 -3.33 -11.81 -7.08
CA SER A 178 -4.40 -11.49 -6.14
C SER A 178 -3.85 -11.31 -4.73
N ARG A 179 -4.34 -10.30 -3.99
CA ARG A 179 -3.94 -10.09 -2.58
C ARG A 179 -4.21 -11.31 -1.70
N ARG A 180 -5.28 -12.06 -2.01
CA ARG A 180 -5.66 -13.27 -1.26
C ARG A 180 -4.66 -14.40 -1.47
N ALA A 181 -4.12 -14.55 -2.67
CA ALA A 181 -3.10 -15.56 -2.94
C ALA A 181 -1.83 -15.31 -2.12
N LEU A 182 -1.44 -14.05 -1.92
CA LEU A 182 -0.27 -13.68 -1.12
C LEU A 182 -0.53 -13.69 0.39
N GLN A 183 -1.79 -13.54 0.82
CA GLN A 183 -2.15 -13.54 2.24
C GLN A 183 -1.89 -14.89 2.94
N PHE A 184 -1.97 -16.00 2.19
CA PHE A 184 -1.71 -17.35 2.69
C PHE A 184 -0.29 -17.84 2.45
N HIS A 185 0.61 -16.96 2.01
CA HIS A 185 1.99 -17.34 1.81
C HIS A 185 2.68 -17.65 3.15
N ASP A 186 3.44 -18.74 3.21
CA ASP A 186 4.05 -19.24 4.46
C ASP A 186 4.99 -18.21 5.10
N ASP A 187 5.76 -17.46 4.31
CA ASP A 187 6.70 -16.41 4.78
C ASP A 187 6.41 -15.00 4.21
N PRO A 188 5.51 -14.20 4.82
CA PRO A 188 5.18 -12.85 4.34
C PRO A 188 6.36 -11.86 4.48
N ILE A 189 7.18 -12.01 5.52
CA ILE A 189 8.36 -11.16 5.75
C ILE A 189 9.46 -11.48 4.72
N GLY A 190 9.66 -12.76 4.42
CA GLY A 190 10.63 -13.21 3.41
C GLY A 190 10.28 -12.63 2.03
N LEU A 191 9.01 -12.69 1.65
CA LEU A 191 8.50 -12.07 0.42
C LEU A 191 8.77 -10.56 0.39
N TYR A 192 8.38 -9.83 1.45
CA TYR A 192 8.56 -8.37 1.53
C TYR A 192 10.04 -7.97 1.39
N ASN A 193 10.93 -8.63 2.15
CA ASN A 193 12.36 -8.34 2.11
C ASN A 193 12.99 -8.70 0.76
N SER A 194 12.49 -9.74 0.08
CA SER A 194 12.99 -10.14 -1.23
C SER A 194 12.63 -9.10 -2.30
N ILE A 195 11.39 -8.60 -2.27
CA ILE A 195 10.95 -7.54 -3.18
C ILE A 195 11.71 -6.24 -2.89
N LEU A 196 11.86 -5.88 -1.61
CA LEU A 196 12.60 -4.70 -1.19
C LEU A 196 14.06 -4.76 -1.67
N PHE A 197 14.71 -5.92 -1.53
CA PHE A 197 16.08 -6.14 -2.00
C PHE A 197 16.20 -5.99 -3.52
N GLU A 198 15.25 -6.53 -4.29
CA GLU A 198 15.27 -6.35 -5.75
C GLU A 198 15.08 -4.89 -6.14
N VAL A 199 14.14 -4.16 -5.51
CA VAL A 199 13.98 -2.72 -5.74
C VAL A 199 15.27 -1.96 -5.42
N GLU A 200 15.89 -2.22 -4.28
CA GLU A 200 17.12 -1.53 -3.86
C GLU A 200 18.30 -1.86 -4.79
N SER A 201 18.29 -3.05 -5.42
CA SER A 201 19.24 -3.42 -6.46
C SER A 201 19.01 -2.69 -7.78
N LEU A 202 17.85 -2.07 -7.99
CA LEU A 202 17.58 -1.26 -9.18
C LEU A 202 18.05 0.19 -8.99
N SER A 203 18.49 0.80 -10.09
CA SER A 203 19.10 2.13 -10.15
C SER A 203 18.32 3.24 -9.43
N ASN A 204 19.02 4.31 -9.04
CA ASN A 204 18.46 5.53 -8.44
C ASN A 204 17.31 6.24 -9.19
N GLU A 205 16.97 5.84 -10.42
CA GLU A 205 15.91 6.50 -11.19
C GLU A 205 14.49 6.19 -10.72
N ALA A 206 14.30 5.05 -10.06
CA ALA A 206 13.01 4.61 -9.55
C ALA A 206 13.17 4.14 -8.10
N THR A 207 12.54 4.85 -7.17
CA THR A 207 12.54 4.49 -5.74
C THR A 207 11.16 3.95 -5.36
N MET A 208 11.11 2.84 -4.63
CA MET A 208 9.83 2.33 -4.11
C MET A 208 9.42 3.17 -2.91
N VAL A 209 8.21 3.74 -2.99
CA VAL A 209 7.62 4.54 -1.91
C VAL A 209 6.73 3.67 -1.03
N ALA A 210 5.92 2.82 -1.65
CA ALA A 210 4.95 2.00 -0.94
C ALA A 210 4.66 0.69 -1.65
N ILE A 211 4.29 -0.31 -0.87
CA ILE A 211 3.86 -1.63 -1.34
C ILE A 211 2.56 -2.02 -0.68
N ARG A 212 1.65 -2.60 -1.47
CA ARG A 212 0.38 -3.14 -0.99
C ARG A 212 0.14 -4.53 -1.59
N LEU A 213 0.59 -5.55 -0.85
CA LEU A 213 0.50 -6.96 -1.25
C LEU A 213 -0.67 -7.71 -0.61
N GLY A 214 -1.34 -7.14 0.40
CA GLY A 214 -2.33 -7.88 1.20
C GLY A 214 -1.74 -8.66 2.38
N ILE A 215 -0.44 -8.46 2.67
CA ILE A 215 0.28 -9.08 3.79
C ILE A 215 0.30 -8.19 5.05
N GLU A 216 -0.38 -7.04 5.03
CA GLU A 216 -0.26 -6.03 6.08
C GLU A 216 -0.77 -6.56 7.43
N GLU A 217 -1.87 -7.33 7.43
CA GLU A 217 -2.42 -7.94 8.64
C GLU A 217 -1.48 -8.98 9.25
N ALA A 218 -0.81 -9.79 8.41
CA ALA A 218 0.15 -10.79 8.87
C ALA A 218 1.39 -10.12 9.47
N MET A 219 1.92 -9.09 8.81
CA MET A 219 3.04 -8.28 9.31
C MET A 219 2.69 -7.56 10.62
N PHE A 220 1.47 -7.03 10.74
CA PHE A 220 1.00 -6.38 11.96
C PHE A 220 0.95 -7.39 13.13
N LYS A 221 0.35 -8.57 12.92
CA LYS A 221 0.29 -9.62 13.96
C LYS A 221 1.67 -10.08 14.40
N MET A 222 2.58 -10.34 13.45
CA MET A 222 3.95 -10.75 13.78
C MET A 222 4.71 -9.65 14.54
N SER A 223 4.55 -8.39 14.14
CA SER A 223 5.16 -7.26 14.85
C SER A 223 4.60 -7.11 16.26
N LEU A 224 3.29 -7.30 16.44
CA LEU A 224 2.65 -7.28 17.76
C LEU A 224 3.20 -8.39 18.69
N PHE A 225 3.43 -9.61 18.18
CA PHE A 225 4.08 -10.66 18.97
C PHE A 225 5.52 -10.32 19.35
N ARG A 226 6.27 -9.67 18.45
CA ARG A 226 7.60 -9.17 18.77
C ARG A 226 7.54 -8.09 19.86
N ASP A 227 6.53 -7.23 19.82
CA ASP A 227 6.35 -6.17 20.82
C ASP A 227 5.92 -6.72 22.19
N LEU A 228 5.22 -7.86 22.22
CA LEU A 228 4.84 -8.55 23.46
C LEU A 228 6.06 -8.98 24.30
N ILE A 229 7.21 -9.24 23.68
CA ILE A 229 8.47 -9.53 24.40
C ILE A 229 8.89 -8.34 25.27
N TYR A 230 8.75 -7.10 24.77
CA TYR A 230 9.08 -5.91 25.56
C TYR A 230 8.11 -5.74 26.74
N ASN A 231 6.85 -6.15 26.59
CA ASN A 231 5.90 -6.19 27.70
C ASN A 231 6.34 -7.16 28.80
N VAL A 232 6.72 -8.39 28.43
CA VAL A 232 7.26 -9.38 29.39
C VAL A 232 8.51 -8.84 30.08
N LEU A 233 9.42 -8.21 29.34
CA LEU A 233 10.61 -7.57 29.91
C LEU A 233 10.25 -6.46 30.91
N ALA A 234 9.25 -5.62 30.60
CA ALA A 234 8.77 -4.58 31.50
C ALA A 234 8.20 -5.15 32.80
N VAL A 235 7.41 -6.23 32.73
CA VAL A 235 6.90 -6.94 33.92
C VAL A 235 8.06 -7.41 34.81
N ILE A 236 9.08 -8.04 34.22
CA ILE A 236 10.25 -8.53 34.98
C ILE A 236 10.96 -7.38 35.69
N ILE A 237 11.19 -6.25 35.00
CA ILE A 237 11.85 -5.08 35.59
C ILE A 237 11.02 -4.51 36.75
N ILE A 238 9.70 -4.36 36.58
CA ILE A 238 8.82 -3.83 37.63
C ILE A 238 8.80 -4.76 38.85
N LEU A 239 8.73 -6.07 38.65
CA LEU A 239 8.80 -7.04 39.74
C LEU A 239 10.14 -6.95 40.50
N LEU A 240 11.25 -6.77 39.78
CA LEU A 240 12.57 -6.56 40.41
C LEU A 240 12.62 -5.25 41.22
N ILE A 241 12.01 -4.17 40.73
CA ILE A 241 11.95 -2.89 41.47
C ILE A 241 11.11 -3.05 42.75
N ILE A 242 9.93 -3.66 42.66
CA ILE A 242 9.08 -3.93 43.84
C ILE A 242 9.84 -4.82 44.83
N PHE A 243 10.57 -5.82 44.33
CA PHE A 243 11.37 -6.72 45.16
C PHE A 243 12.48 -5.98 45.90
N CYS A 244 13.26 -5.16 45.20
CA CYS A 244 14.31 -4.34 45.81
C CYS A 244 13.76 -3.34 46.85
N PHE A 245 12.61 -2.73 46.58
CA PHE A 245 12.00 -1.74 47.48
C PHE A 245 11.41 -2.37 48.76
N THR A 246 10.66 -3.46 48.60
CA THR A 246 9.96 -4.10 49.72
C THR A 246 10.84 -5.08 50.49
N ARG A 247 11.95 -5.55 49.89
CA ARG A 247 12.88 -6.56 50.41
C ARG A 247 12.19 -7.87 50.83
N SER A 248 10.98 -8.13 50.33
CA SER A 248 10.15 -9.29 50.71
C SER A 248 9.60 -9.99 49.48
N VAL A 249 10.02 -11.25 49.28
CA VAL A 249 9.58 -12.10 48.16
C VAL A 249 8.07 -12.40 48.23
N MET A 250 7.53 -12.58 49.43
CA MET A 250 6.11 -12.94 49.62
C MET A 250 5.19 -11.81 49.17
N TYR A 251 5.54 -10.56 49.50
CA TYR A 251 4.76 -9.39 49.09
C TYR A 251 4.77 -9.22 47.57
N THR A 252 5.94 -9.39 46.93
CA THR A 252 6.07 -9.27 45.48
C THR A 252 5.30 -10.36 44.73
N ALA A 253 5.34 -11.60 45.24
CA ALA A 253 4.58 -12.71 44.67
C ALA A 253 3.07 -12.50 44.81
N ALA A 254 2.61 -12.00 45.97
CA ALA A 254 1.21 -11.67 46.19
C ALA A 254 0.71 -10.58 45.22
N CYS A 255 1.49 -9.51 45.02
CA CYS A 255 1.14 -8.44 44.07
C CYS A 255 1.04 -8.97 42.63
N PHE A 256 2.02 -9.77 42.20
CA PHE A 256 2.02 -10.36 40.86
C PHE A 256 0.80 -11.28 40.63
N LEU A 257 0.48 -12.13 41.61
CA LEU A 257 -0.68 -13.02 41.55
C LEU A 257 -1.98 -12.22 41.51
N CYS A 258 -2.09 -11.13 42.28
CA CYS A 258 -3.26 -10.24 42.24
C CYS A 258 -3.46 -9.63 40.85
N ILE A 259 -2.39 -9.15 40.21
CA ILE A 259 -2.45 -8.59 38.85
C ILE A 259 -2.93 -9.64 37.84
N ILE A 260 -2.36 -10.85 37.87
CA ILE A 260 -2.77 -11.95 36.95
C ILE A 260 -4.22 -12.35 37.18
N MET A 261 -4.62 -12.56 38.44
CA MET A 261 -5.98 -12.98 38.76
C MET A 261 -7.01 -11.91 38.41
N SER A 262 -6.68 -10.62 38.61
CA SER A 262 -7.51 -9.50 38.18
C SER A 262 -7.75 -9.54 36.67
N LEU A 263 -6.69 -9.74 35.87
CA LEU A 263 -6.80 -9.86 34.42
C LEU A 263 -7.60 -11.11 33.99
N GLY A 264 -7.41 -12.23 34.70
CA GLY A 264 -8.17 -13.47 34.47
C GLY A 264 -9.67 -13.30 34.71
N VAL A 265 -10.05 -12.67 35.83
CA VAL A 265 -11.46 -12.36 36.14
C VAL A 265 -12.03 -11.37 35.12
N ALA A 266 -11.27 -10.33 34.74
CA ALA A 266 -11.70 -9.39 33.71
C ALA A 266 -11.95 -10.08 32.36
N ASN A 267 -11.06 -11.00 31.96
CA ASN A 267 -11.24 -11.77 30.72
C ASN A 267 -12.43 -12.75 30.79
N PHE A 268 -12.67 -13.37 31.95
CA PHE A 268 -13.85 -14.21 32.19
C PHE A 268 -15.14 -13.39 32.01
N LEU A 269 -15.22 -12.21 32.64
CA LEU A 269 -16.37 -11.32 32.48
C LEU A 269 -16.53 -10.87 31.02
N TYR A 270 -15.43 -10.49 30.35
CA TYR A 270 -15.43 -10.06 28.96
C TYR A 270 -15.96 -11.13 27.99
N THR A 271 -15.48 -12.37 28.13
CA THR A 271 -15.79 -13.45 27.19
C THR A 271 -17.10 -14.17 27.51
N ILE A 272 -17.35 -14.49 28.79
CA ILE A 272 -18.47 -15.35 29.18
C ILE A 272 -19.71 -14.54 29.57
N VAL A 273 -19.55 -13.49 30.37
CA VAL A 273 -20.71 -12.69 30.84
C VAL A 273 -21.20 -11.74 29.75
N PHE A 274 -20.28 -11.00 29.13
CA PHE A 274 -20.62 -10.04 28.08
C PHE A 274 -20.69 -10.66 26.67
N ASN A 275 -20.30 -11.94 26.51
CA ASN A 275 -20.35 -12.69 25.25
C ASN A 275 -19.69 -11.98 24.05
N VAL A 276 -18.61 -11.24 24.31
CA VAL A 276 -17.88 -10.54 23.25
C VAL A 276 -16.88 -11.50 22.61
N ARG A 277 -17.26 -12.06 21.46
CA ARG A 277 -16.45 -13.04 20.70
C ARG A 277 -15.23 -12.44 20.01
N PHE A 278 -15.23 -11.12 19.79
CA PHE A 278 -14.12 -10.42 19.13
C PHE A 278 -13.16 -9.84 20.17
N PHE A 279 -11.90 -10.25 20.14
CA PHE A 279 -10.85 -9.69 20.99
C PHE A 279 -9.97 -8.73 20.17
N PRO A 280 -10.18 -7.40 20.28
CA PRO A 280 -9.36 -6.42 19.57
C PRO A 280 -7.94 -6.36 20.13
N PHE A 281 -6.96 -6.12 19.27
CA PHE A 281 -5.55 -5.95 19.65
C PHE A 281 -5.34 -4.81 20.65
N ILE A 282 -6.21 -3.80 20.66
CA ILE A 282 -6.17 -2.66 21.60
C ILE A 282 -6.29 -3.15 23.05
N ASN A 283 -6.98 -4.26 23.31
CA ASN A 283 -7.06 -4.83 24.65
C ASN A 283 -5.69 -5.32 25.16
N LEU A 284 -4.68 -5.48 24.31
CA LEU A 284 -3.32 -5.75 24.78
C LEU A 284 -2.69 -4.53 25.48
N LEU A 285 -3.13 -3.31 25.16
CA LEU A 285 -2.67 -2.08 25.83
C LEU A 285 -3.09 -2.05 27.30
N THR A 286 -4.24 -2.66 27.64
CA THR A 286 -4.72 -2.71 29.02
C THR A 286 -3.79 -3.53 29.90
N LEU A 287 -3.07 -4.52 29.34
CA LEU A 287 -2.05 -5.27 30.06
C LEU A 287 -0.95 -4.32 30.56
N ILE A 288 -0.40 -3.48 29.67
CA ILE A 288 0.65 -2.50 30.02
C ILE A 288 0.13 -1.51 31.08
N MET A 289 -1.09 -1.02 30.89
CA MET A 289 -1.72 -0.03 31.77
C MET A 289 -1.94 -0.59 33.19
N VAL A 290 -2.48 -1.81 33.30
CA VAL A 290 -2.76 -2.46 34.59
C VAL A 290 -1.48 -2.73 35.37
N ILE A 291 -0.39 -3.12 34.70
CA ILE A 291 0.90 -3.35 35.37
C ILE A 291 1.43 -2.05 36.00
N GLY A 292 1.33 -0.92 35.28
CA GLY A 292 1.79 0.37 35.77
C GLY A 292 0.99 0.87 36.98
N ILE A 293 -0.33 0.88 36.88
CA ILE A 293 -1.21 1.34 37.97
C ILE A 293 -1.14 0.38 39.17
N GLY A 294 -1.15 -0.93 38.92
CA GLY A 294 -1.08 -1.93 39.98
C GLY A 294 0.22 -1.87 40.80
N ALA A 295 1.33 -1.47 40.17
CA ALA A 295 2.60 -1.28 40.87
C ALA A 295 2.60 -0.04 41.78
N ASP A 296 1.98 1.06 41.34
CA ASP A 296 1.88 2.30 42.11
C ASP A 296 1.10 2.09 43.42
N ASP A 297 -0.07 1.47 43.33
CA ASP A 297 -0.90 1.11 44.49
C ASP A 297 -0.13 0.22 45.48
N ALA A 298 0.68 -0.72 44.97
CA ALA A 298 1.51 -1.59 45.79
C ALA A 298 2.61 -0.83 46.53
N PHE A 299 3.19 0.23 45.95
CA PHE A 299 4.18 1.06 46.63
C PHE A 299 3.55 1.92 47.73
N ILE A 300 2.41 2.56 47.43
CA ILE A 300 1.66 3.39 48.38
C ILE A 300 1.27 2.56 49.61
N LEU A 301 0.73 1.36 49.40
CA LEU A 301 0.34 0.45 50.49
C LEU A 301 1.53 0.06 51.37
N HIS A 302 2.66 -0.28 50.77
CA HIS A 302 3.87 -0.64 51.53
C HIS A 302 4.42 0.53 52.35
N GLN A 303 4.42 1.73 51.78
CA GLN A 303 4.88 2.92 52.49
C GLN A 303 3.95 3.30 53.64
N ALA A 304 2.63 3.25 53.42
CA ALA A 304 1.65 3.49 54.48
C ALA A 304 1.82 2.49 55.64
N TRP A 305 2.05 1.21 55.33
CA TRP A 305 2.28 0.19 56.35
C TRP A 305 3.52 0.46 57.20
N LYS A 306 4.62 0.91 56.58
CA LYS A 306 5.87 1.30 57.26
C LYS A 306 5.76 2.58 58.10
N MET A 307 4.78 3.44 57.84
CA MET A 307 4.57 4.67 58.62
C MET A 307 3.71 4.41 59.86
N VAL A 308 2.82 3.41 59.81
CA VAL A 308 1.92 3.06 60.90
C VAL A 308 2.56 2.11 61.92
N CYS A 309 3.43 1.21 61.47
CA CYS A 309 4.20 0.26 62.31
C CYS A 309 5.65 0.71 62.45
#